data_AF-A0AAW2M252-F1
#
_entry.id   AF-A0AAW2M252-F1
#
_cell.length_a   1.000
_cell.length_b   1.000
_cell.length_c   1.000
_cell.angle_alpha   90.00
_cell.angle_beta   90.00
_cell.angle_gamma   90.00
#
_symmetry.space_group_name_H-M   'P 1'
#
loop_
_entity.id
_entity.type
_entity.pdbx_description
1 polymer ?
#
loop_
_entity_poly.entity_id
_entity_poly.type
_entity_poly.pdbx_seq_one_letter_code
_entity_poly.pdbx_strand_id
1 'polypeptide(L)'
;MAESAIFFLFKQLSVWLQDEQKLLGGLKQEAELIRAEMGQLRAFLRVADAKEESDLQLKEWVRQVREIAYDTEDVLEGYILRFAHHPKDSVAT
;
A
#
# COMPACT_ATOMS: atom_id res chain seq x y z
N MET A 1 41.62 -13.33 13.20
CA MET A 1 40.74 -14.13 12.34
C MET A 1 39.27 -14.10 12.77
N ALA A 2 38.94 -14.04 14.07
CA ALA A 2 37.55 -13.85 14.54
C ALA A 2 37.02 -12.42 14.34
N GLU A 3 37.87 -11.41 14.51
CA GLU A 3 37.53 -10.00 14.35
C GLU A 3 37.07 -9.65 12.92
N SER A 4 37.72 -10.24 11.91
CA SER A 4 37.32 -10.11 10.51
C SER A 4 35.97 -10.76 10.21
N ALA A 5 35.61 -11.84 10.90
CA ALA A 5 34.31 -12.49 10.75
C ALA A 5 33.19 -11.65 11.39
N ILE A 6 33.44 -11.04 12.55
CA ILE A 6 32.50 -10.13 13.22
C ILE A 6 32.28 -8.87 12.38
N PHE A 7 33.35 -8.27 11.84
CA PHE A 7 33.24 -7.11 10.96
C PHE A 7 32.44 -7.42 9.69
N PHE A 8 32.62 -8.60 9.11
CA PHE A 8 31.85 -9.05 7.95
C PHE A 8 30.35 -9.20 8.26
N LEU A 9 30.01 -9.83 9.39
CA LEU A 9 28.62 -9.96 9.84
C LEU A 9 27.98 -8.60 10.14
N PHE A 10 28.72 -7.69 10.78
CA PHE A 10 28.24 -6.34 11.07
C PHE A 10 27.95 -5.55 9.79
N LYS A 11 28.80 -5.70 8.77
CA LYS A 11 28.57 -5.10 7.45
C LYS A 11 27.35 -5.70 6.76
N GLN A 12 27.17 -7.02 6.80
CA GLN A 12 25.99 -7.68 6.25
C GLN A 12 24.69 -7.23 6.93
N LEU A 13 24.68 -7.20 8.26
CA LEU A 13 23.53 -6.75 9.04
C LEU A 13 23.18 -5.29 8.71
N SER A 14 24.18 -4.44 8.57
CA SER A 14 23.99 -3.03 8.19
C SER A 14 23.39 -2.88 6.79
N VAL A 15 23.82 -3.70 5.82
CA VAL A 15 23.24 -3.71 4.47
C VAL A 15 21.80 -4.21 4.50
N TRP A 16 21.51 -5.29 5.23
CA TRP A 16 20.16 -5.81 5.37
C TRP A 16 19.21 -4.82 6.04
N LEU A 17 19.65 -4.15 7.11
CA LEU A 17 18.88 -3.08 7.76
C LEU A 17 18.62 -1.90 6.82
N GLN A 18 19.61 -1.53 5.99
CA GLN A 18 19.41 -0.47 5.00
C GLN A 18 18.44 -0.87 3.90
N ASP A 19 18.52 -2.11 3.42
CA ASP A 19 17.61 -2.62 2.39
C ASP A 19 16.19 -2.79 2.94
N GLU A 20 16.03 -3.28 4.17
CA GLU A 20 14.74 -3.38 4.85
C GLU A 20 14.17 -1.99 5.14
N GLN A 21 14.98 -1.02 5.57
CA GLN A 21 14.54 0.38 5.72
C GLN A 21 14.15 1.03 4.39
N LYS A 22 14.83 0.72 3.28
CA LYS A 22 14.44 1.19 1.95
C LYS A 22 13.14 0.54 1.48
N LEU A 23 12.96 -0.76 1.73
CA LEU A 23 11.74 -1.48 1.40
C LEU A 23 10.55 -0.95 2.22
N LEU A 24 10.72 -0.78 3.54
CA LEU A 24 9.70 -0.21 4.43
C LEU A 24 9.45 1.28 4.15
N GLY A 25 10.51 2.04 3.87
CA GLY A 25 10.43 3.45 3.51
C GLY A 25 9.73 3.68 2.17
N GLY A 26 10.06 2.85 1.17
CA GLY A 26 9.40 2.82 -0.13
C GLY A 26 7.93 2.43 0.02
N LEU A 27 7.62 1.39 0.79
CA LEU A 27 6.23 0.96 1.05
C LEU A 27 5.39 2.08 1.67
N LYS A 28 5.95 2.83 2.63
CA LYS A 28 5.26 3.99 3.23
C LYS A 28 4.97 5.08 2.20
N GLN A 29 5.94 5.37 1.32
CA GLN A 29 5.77 6.39 0.27
C GLN A 29 4.71 5.97 -0.75
N GLU A 30 4.76 4.72 -1.22
CA GLU A 30 3.75 4.14 -2.11
C GLU A 30 2.35 4.15 -1.46
N ALA A 31 2.24 3.83 -0.17
CA ALA A 31 0.96 3.88 0.54
C ALA A 31 0.37 5.31 0.62
N GLU A 32 1.21 6.33 0.84
CA GLU A 32 0.75 7.73 0.79
C GLU A 32 0.39 8.19 -0.63
N LEU A 33 1.10 7.69 -1.65
CA LEU A 33 0.74 7.94 -3.06
C LEU A 33 -0.62 7.33 -3.40
N ILE A 34 -0.85 6.06 -3.08
CA ILE A 34 -2.15 5.38 -3.27
C ILE A 34 -3.27 6.15 -2.56
N ARG A 35 -3.04 6.57 -1.31
CA ARG A 35 -4.00 7.39 -0.56
C ARG A 35 -4.31 8.72 -1.25
N ALA A 36 -3.29 9.41 -1.78
CA ALA A 36 -3.47 10.66 -2.49
C ALA A 36 -4.25 10.47 -3.80
N GLU A 37 -3.93 9.44 -4.58
CA GLU A 37 -4.62 9.10 -5.83
C GLU A 37 -6.08 8.71 -5.58
N MET A 38 -6.36 7.88 -4.58
CA MET A 38 -7.74 7.57 -4.16
C MET A 38 -8.53 8.83 -3.79
N GLY A 39 -7.88 9.81 -3.15
CA GLY A 39 -8.47 11.11 -2.88
C GLY A 39 -8.89 11.86 -4.16
N GLN A 40 -8.05 11.82 -5.21
CA GLN A 40 -8.34 12.43 -6.50
C GLN A 40 -9.46 11.69 -7.25
N LEU A 41 -9.43 10.35 -7.28
CA LEU A 41 -10.47 9.52 -7.90
C LEU A 41 -11.83 9.76 -7.24
N ARG A 42 -11.88 9.88 -5.91
CA ARG A 42 -13.10 10.23 -5.19
C ARG A 42 -13.63 11.62 -5.55
N ALA A 43 -12.74 12.60 -5.71
CA ALA A 43 -13.13 13.95 -6.11
C ALA A 43 -13.66 13.97 -7.55
N PHE A 44 -13.04 13.20 -8.46
CA PHE A 44 -13.52 12.99 -9.82
C PHE A 44 -14.94 12.39 -9.82
N LEU A 45 -15.14 11.28 -9.10
CA LEU A 45 -16.46 10.61 -9.03
C LEU A 45 -17.56 11.53 -8.52
N ARG A 46 -17.30 12.37 -7.50
CA ARG A 46 -18.28 13.35 -7.01
C ARG A 46 -18.81 14.30 -8.09
N VAL A 47 -17.97 14.67 -9.05
CA VAL A 47 -18.35 15.56 -10.14
C VAL A 47 -18.96 14.76 -11.31
N ALA A 48 -18.41 13.58 -11.57
CA ALA A 48 -18.80 12.73 -12.69
C ALA A 48 -20.17 12.07 -12.48
N ASP A 49 -20.49 11.62 -11.26
CA ASP A 49 -21.76 10.98 -10.91
C ASP A 49 -22.97 11.88 -11.24
N ALA A 50 -22.81 13.20 -11.13
CA ALA A 50 -23.87 14.17 -11.44
C ALA A 50 -24.10 14.36 -12.96
N LYS A 51 -23.22 13.85 -13.81
CA LYS A 51 -23.20 14.12 -15.26
C LYS A 51 -23.16 12.86 -16.13
N GLU A 52 -22.79 11.71 -15.55
CA GLU A 52 -22.51 10.47 -16.29
C GLU A 52 -23.70 9.93 -17.09
N GLU A 53 -24.95 10.16 -16.65
CA GLU A 53 -26.13 9.68 -17.38
C GLU A 53 -26.28 10.30 -18.77
N SER A 54 -25.75 11.51 -18.95
CA SER A 54 -25.82 12.26 -20.21
C SER A 54 -24.62 12.02 -21.14
N ASP A 55 -23.58 11.34 -20.68
CA ASP A 55 -22.32 11.17 -21.39
C ASP A 55 -21.82 9.71 -21.27
N LEU A 56 -21.96 8.96 -22.36
CA LEU A 56 -21.56 7.55 -22.43
C LEU A 56 -20.06 7.35 -22.21
N GLN A 57 -19.21 8.31 -22.61
CA GLN A 57 -17.77 8.22 -22.38
C GLN A 57 -17.48 8.45 -20.89
N LEU A 58 -18.11 9.45 -20.29
CA LEU A 58 -17.98 9.71 -18.86
C LEU A 58 -18.46 8.53 -18.01
N LYS A 59 -19.56 7.89 -18.40
CA LYS A 59 -20.09 6.69 -17.76
C LYS A 59 -19.11 5.52 -17.77
N GLU A 60 -18.41 5.31 -18.88
CA GLU A 60 -17.38 4.28 -18.96
C GLU A 60 -16.17 4.61 -18.08
N TRP A 61 -15.77 5.89 -18.02
CA TRP A 61 -14.69 6.32 -17.14
C TRP A 61 -15.04 6.14 -15.66
N VAL A 62 -16.26 6.47 -15.25
CA VAL A 62 -16.75 6.22 -13.90
C VAL A 62 -16.73 4.73 -13.57
N ARG A 63 -17.14 3.86 -14.51
CA ARG A 63 -17.07 2.41 -14.34
C ARG A 63 -15.64 1.95 -14.06
N GLN A 64 -14.67 2.39 -14.87
CA GLN A 64 -13.26 2.02 -14.69
C GLN A 64 -12.68 2.53 -13.37
N VAL A 65 -13.00 3.76 -12.97
CA VAL A 65 -12.53 4.31 -11.69
C VAL A 65 -13.09 3.53 -10.51
N ARG A 66 -14.36 3.08 -10.57
CA ARG A 66 -14.95 2.21 -9.54
C ARG A 66 -14.27 0.84 -9.50
N GLU A 67 -13.97 0.25 -10.65
CA GLU A 67 -13.23 -1.03 -10.75
C GLU A 67 -11.84 -0.93 -10.10
N ILE A 68 -11.06 0.11 -10.43
CA ILE A 68 -9.75 0.37 -9.83
C ILE A 68 -9.84 0.52 -8.30
N ALA A 69 -10.90 1.17 -7.80
CA ALA A 69 -11.09 1.34 -6.36
C ALA A 69 -11.31 -0.01 -5.66
N TYR A 70 -12.12 -0.90 -6.24
CA TYR A 70 -12.35 -2.25 -5.70
C TYR A 70 -11.10 -3.13 -5.77
N ASP A 71 -10.38 -3.13 -6.91
CA ASP A 71 -9.14 -3.88 -7.05
C ASP A 71 -8.09 -3.44 -6.00
N THR A 72 -8.03 -2.14 -5.72
CA THR A 72 -7.13 -1.60 -4.70
C THR A 72 -7.55 -2.02 -3.29
N GLU A 73 -8.85 -2.07 -3.01
CA GLU A 73 -9.38 -2.57 -1.73
C GLU A 73 -9.00 -4.03 -1.50
N ASP A 74 -9.18 -4.90 -2.50
CA ASP A 74 -8.82 -6.32 -2.43
C ASP A 74 -7.34 -6.54 -2.13
N VAL A 75 -6.46 -5.75 -2.76
CA VAL A 75 -5.01 -5.81 -2.52
C VAL A 75 -4.67 -5.38 -1.09
N LEU A 76 -5.30 -4.31 -0.58
CA LEU A 76 -5.09 -3.81 0.78
C LEU A 76 -5.62 -4.78 1.83
N GLU A 77 -6.80 -5.37 1.62
CA GLU A 77 -7.36 -6.41 2.51
C GLU A 77 -6.43 -7.64 2.54
N GLY A 78 -5.96 -8.10 1.38
CA GLY A 78 -4.98 -9.18 1.30
C GLY A 78 -3.66 -8.86 2.03
N TYR A 79 -3.20 -7.61 2.01
CA TYR A 79 -2.04 -7.17 2.79
C TYR A 79 -2.30 -7.23 4.30
N ILE A 80 -3.45 -6.71 4.76
CA ILE A 80 -3.86 -6.74 6.18
C ILE A 80 -4.00 -8.17 6.70
N LEU A 81 -4.59 -9.07 5.92
CA LEU A 81 -4.73 -10.48 6.29
C LEU A 81 -3.37 -11.18 6.42
N ARG A 82 -2.42 -10.89 5.53
CA ARG A 82 -1.09 -11.52 5.53
C ARG A 82 -0.14 -10.98 6.59
N PHE A 83 -0.21 -9.68 6.89
CA PHE A 83 0.84 -9.00 7.66
C PHE A 83 0.35 -8.29 8.92
N ALA A 84 -0.93 -7.89 9.00
CA ALA A 84 -1.45 -7.14 10.15
C ALA A 84 -2.16 -8.03 11.19
N HIS A 85 -2.54 -9.27 10.84
CA HIS A 85 -3.04 -10.28 11.78
C HIS A 85 -1.88 -10.96 12.53
N HIS A 86 -1.17 -10.19 13.35
CA HIS A 86 -0.46 -10.78 14.48
C HIS A 86 -1.49 -10.94 15.61
N PRO A 87 -1.76 -12.16 16.11
CA PRO A 87 -2.77 -12.34 17.14
C PRO A 87 -2.31 -11.62 18.41
N LYS A 88 -2.94 -10.48 18.71
CA LYS A 88 -2.94 -9.87 20.04
C LYS A 88 -3.89 -10.65 20.94
N ASP A 89 -3.61 -11.93 21.14
CA ASP A 89 -4.30 -12.78 22.12
C ASP A 89 -3.29 -13.65 22.85
N SER A 90 -2.43 -13.01 23.64
CA SER A 90 -1.88 -13.62 24.85
C SER A 90 -1.33 -12.49 25.71
N VAL A 91 -2.13 -12.08 26.69
CA VAL A 91 -1.82 -12.16 28.13
C VAL A 91 -3.02 -11.56 28.86
N ALA A 92 -3.98 -12.42 29.16
CA ALA A 92 -4.80 -12.29 30.35
C ALA A 92 -4.56 -13.58 31.16
N THR A 93 -3.58 -13.54 32.05
CA THR A 93 -3.54 -14.38 33.26
C THR A 93 -2.73 -13.66 34.33
#